data_AF-A0A4S4LUX1-F1
#
_entry.id   AF-A0A4S4LUX1-F1
#
_cell.length_a   1.000
_cell.length_b   1.000
_cell.length_c   1.000
_cell.angle_alpha   90.00
_cell.angle_beta   90.00
_cell.angle_gamma   90.00
#
_symmetry.space_group_name_H-M   'P 1'
#
loop_
_entity.id
_entity.type
_entity.pdbx_description
1 polymer ?
#
loop_
_entity_poly.entity_id
_entity_poly.type
_entity_poly.pdbx_seq_one_letter_code
_entity_poly.pdbx_strand_id
1 'polypeptide(L)'
;MLNVLIRRAVLRAPALAKVYCGPAVRTFVTTTPSLFPARATATRGVTKSASSTKAKATTAAKTKAKPKAKPKPKPKAKAKPRITKARAKPKPKAPVRAKVKPEDKPPRRPVNGYLLFYQDFLKTRPKSDSRQQSVEYVREAVQAWHALPSTEQQGYQSKASALLDEYKEKFKAWKISVNPEVLTEINRRRKVRGLGKIRKKAPIPRPANAWFRFLKEVRERHPVSSTPLGQRYPIWITATAHPEWLAMSAAEKAKYTEPYERDLAAWRQQCAELKA
;
A
#
# COMPACT_ATOMS: atom_id res chain seq x y z
N MET A 1 1.38 86.98 -28.90
CA MET A 1 2.44 86.89 -27.87
C MET A 1 2.59 85.43 -27.46
N LEU A 2 3.81 84.90 -27.53
CA LEU A 2 4.18 83.53 -27.13
C LEU A 2 4.14 83.33 -25.61
N ASN A 3 3.79 82.13 -25.16
CA ASN A 3 4.40 81.32 -24.08
C ASN A 3 3.45 80.16 -23.73
N VAL A 4 3.64 78.95 -24.26
CA VAL A 4 4.45 77.84 -23.69
C VAL A 4 4.14 77.56 -22.23
N LEU A 5 3.51 76.41 -21.94
CA LEU A 5 3.97 75.43 -20.93
C LEU A 5 3.17 74.12 -21.01
N ILE A 6 3.87 73.08 -21.44
CA ILE A 6 3.52 71.67 -21.33
C ILE A 6 3.75 71.22 -19.89
N ARG A 7 2.86 70.41 -19.30
CA ARG A 7 3.20 69.33 -18.32
C ARG A 7 2.05 68.36 -18.02
N ARG A 8 2.22 67.15 -18.57
CA ARG A 8 2.02 65.80 -17.98
C ARG A 8 0.82 65.51 -17.05
N ALA A 9 -0.03 64.61 -17.55
CA ALA A 9 -0.54 63.37 -16.97
C ALA A 9 -0.54 63.19 -15.43
N VAL A 10 -1.70 62.74 -14.90
CA VAL A 10 -1.91 61.40 -14.30
C VAL A 10 -3.41 61.27 -13.98
N LEU A 11 -4.07 60.29 -14.61
CA LEU A 11 -5.41 59.84 -14.28
C LEU A 11 -5.38 59.13 -12.92
N ARG A 12 -6.20 59.58 -11.96
CA ARG A 12 -6.43 58.88 -10.70
C ARG A 12 -7.95 58.72 -10.51
N ALA A 13 -8.45 57.57 -10.94
CA ALA A 13 -9.81 57.13 -10.69
C ALA A 13 -9.98 56.74 -9.20
N PRO A 14 -11.14 57.03 -8.56
CA PRO A 14 -11.45 56.54 -7.22
C PRO A 14 -11.89 55.07 -7.23
N ALA A 15 -11.50 54.37 -6.18
CA ALA A 15 -11.68 52.95 -5.97
C ALA A 15 -13.15 52.51 -5.85
N LEU A 16 -13.57 51.57 -6.71
CA LEU A 16 -14.78 50.78 -6.51
C LEU A 16 -14.46 49.48 -5.79
N ALA A 17 -15.32 49.16 -4.83
CA ALA A 17 -15.23 48.06 -3.88
C ALA A 17 -15.05 46.69 -4.55
N LYS A 18 -14.09 45.91 -4.04
CA LYS A 18 -14.01 44.48 -4.32
C LYS A 18 -15.13 43.76 -3.57
N VAL A 19 -16.16 43.37 -4.30
CA VAL A 19 -17.09 42.32 -3.88
C VAL A 19 -16.32 41.01 -3.85
N TYR A 20 -16.07 40.49 -2.65
CA TYR A 20 -15.55 39.14 -2.46
C TYR A 20 -16.65 38.14 -2.84
N CYS A 21 -16.54 37.55 -4.02
CA CYS A 21 -17.28 36.34 -4.37
C CYS A 21 -16.57 35.16 -3.69
N GLY A 22 -17.07 34.74 -2.52
CA GLY A 22 -16.63 33.51 -1.86
C GLY A 22 -17.07 32.28 -2.65
N PRO A 23 -16.37 31.14 -2.57
CA PRO A 23 -16.78 29.92 -3.24
C PRO A 23 -18.10 29.40 -2.66
N ALA A 24 -19.12 29.31 -3.51
CA ALA A 24 -20.37 28.63 -3.23
C ALA A 24 -20.10 27.15 -2.89
N VAL A 25 -20.26 26.80 -1.62
CA VAL A 25 -20.26 25.41 -1.16
C VAL A 25 -21.57 24.78 -1.59
N ARG A 26 -21.53 23.93 -2.64
CA ARG A 26 -22.65 23.06 -3.00
C ARG A 26 -22.82 21.99 -1.93
N THR A 27 -23.79 22.18 -1.05
CA THR A 27 -24.40 21.13 -0.23
C THR A 27 -25.44 20.39 -1.06
N PHE A 28 -25.16 19.14 -1.46
CA PHE A 28 -26.19 18.15 -1.82
C PHE A 28 -25.67 16.75 -1.50
N VAL A 29 -25.93 16.33 -0.25
CA VAL A 29 -25.97 14.91 0.12
C VAL A 29 -27.44 14.58 0.31
N THR A 30 -28.10 14.15 -0.76
CA THR A 30 -29.40 13.47 -0.70
C THR A 30 -29.13 11.99 -0.90
N THR A 31 -28.81 11.29 0.18
CA THR A 31 -28.83 9.83 0.22
C THR A 31 -30.23 9.42 0.64
N THR A 32 -30.95 8.77 -0.26
CA THR A 32 -32.23 8.12 -0.01
C THR A 32 -32.05 7.02 1.04
N PRO A 33 -32.75 7.05 2.19
CA PRO A 33 -32.82 5.88 3.06
C PRO A 33 -33.72 4.82 2.40
N SER A 34 -33.15 3.64 2.18
CA SER A 34 -33.87 2.44 1.80
C SER A 34 -34.91 2.10 2.88
N LEU A 35 -36.18 2.12 2.47
CA LEU A 35 -37.33 1.65 3.23
C LEU A 35 -37.22 0.13 3.41
N PHE A 36 -36.92 -0.32 4.63
CA PHE A 36 -37.24 -1.67 5.06
C PHE A 36 -38.65 -1.66 5.70
N PRO A 37 -39.57 -2.56 5.31
CA PRO A 37 -40.90 -2.59 5.90
C PRO A 37 -40.85 -3.07 7.36
N ALA A 38 -41.52 -2.29 8.23
CA ALA A 38 -41.76 -2.61 9.62
C ALA A 38 -42.64 -3.86 9.76
N ARG A 39 -42.20 -4.84 10.54
CA ARG A 39 -43.07 -5.91 11.03
C ARG A 39 -43.55 -5.56 12.44
N ALA A 40 -44.87 -5.63 12.58
CA ALA A 40 -45.67 -5.11 13.66
C ALA A 40 -45.31 -5.64 15.06
N THR A 41 -45.44 -4.71 16.01
CA THR A 41 -45.58 -4.92 17.45
C THR A 41 -46.84 -5.71 17.79
N ALA A 42 -46.72 -6.67 18.71
CA ALA A 42 -47.81 -7.09 19.59
C ALA A 42 -47.37 -6.92 21.05
N THR A 43 -48.26 -6.30 21.80
CA THR A 43 -48.13 -5.72 23.14
C THR A 43 -48.39 -6.73 24.27
N ARG A 44 -47.85 -6.40 25.46
CA ARG A 44 -48.24 -6.72 26.85
C ARG A 44 -46.95 -6.98 27.65
N GLY A 45 -46.72 -6.47 28.84
CA GLY A 45 -47.54 -5.73 29.80
C GLY A 45 -46.72 -5.71 31.09
N VAL A 46 -46.77 -4.58 31.79
CA VAL A 46 -46.01 -4.19 32.99
C VAL A 46 -46.20 -5.16 34.18
N THR A 47 -45.17 -5.38 35.01
CA THR A 47 -45.21 -5.19 36.49
C THR A 47 -43.86 -5.39 37.20
N LYS A 48 -43.67 -4.61 38.26
CA LYS A 48 -42.52 -4.46 39.17
C LYS A 48 -42.36 -5.64 40.14
N SER A 49 -41.13 -5.82 40.65
CA SER A 49 -40.74 -5.90 42.09
C SER A 49 -39.40 -6.68 42.17
N ALA A 50 -38.32 -6.25 42.79
CA ALA A 50 -37.99 -5.84 44.16
C ALA A 50 -37.00 -6.87 44.78
N SER A 51 -35.98 -6.35 45.49
CA SER A 51 -35.28 -6.99 46.63
C SER A 51 -34.35 -8.19 46.31
N SER A 52 -33.23 -8.49 46.97
CA SER A 52 -32.46 -7.90 48.08
C SER A 52 -31.09 -8.62 48.19
N THR A 53 -30.17 -7.91 48.82
CA THR A 53 -28.84 -8.26 49.37
C THR A 53 -28.84 -9.32 50.50
N LYS A 54 -27.79 -10.16 50.55
CA LYS A 54 -26.90 -10.54 51.70
C LYS A 54 -26.22 -11.90 51.41
N ALA A 55 -24.89 -12.07 51.41
CA ALA A 55 -23.81 -11.90 52.42
C ALA A 55 -23.54 -13.15 53.30
N LYS A 56 -22.28 -13.62 53.31
CA LYS A 56 -21.57 -14.28 54.44
C LYS A 56 -20.07 -14.38 54.08
N ALA A 57 -19.14 -13.59 54.62
CA ALA A 57 -18.55 -13.48 55.97
C ALA A 57 -17.20 -14.23 56.15
N THR A 58 -16.15 -13.42 56.39
CA THR A 58 -15.03 -13.54 57.36
C THR A 58 -13.97 -14.65 57.18
N THR A 59 -12.66 -14.39 57.28
CA THR A 59 -11.93 -13.92 58.49
C THR A 59 -10.67 -13.08 58.19
N ALA A 60 -10.28 -12.28 59.19
CA ALA A 60 -9.15 -11.35 59.18
C ALA A 60 -7.94 -11.90 59.97
N ALA A 61 -6.73 -11.52 59.56
CA ALA A 61 -5.55 -11.50 60.42
C ALA A 61 -4.80 -10.17 60.22
N LYS A 62 -4.70 -9.39 61.31
CA LYS A 62 -4.02 -8.09 61.41
C LYS A 62 -2.52 -8.26 61.66
N THR A 63 -1.69 -7.47 60.98
CA THR A 63 -0.39 -7.03 61.49
C THR A 63 -0.20 -5.52 61.27
N LYS A 64 0.64 -4.94 62.13
CA LYS A 64 0.56 -3.60 62.74
C LYS A 64 1.08 -2.45 61.86
N ALA A 65 0.54 -1.27 62.13
CA ALA A 65 0.96 0.03 61.59
C ALA A 65 2.28 0.56 62.21
N LYS A 66 3.07 1.26 61.39
CA LYS A 66 4.11 2.24 61.78
C LYS A 66 4.00 3.47 60.84
N PRO A 67 4.49 4.67 61.24
CA PRO A 67 3.84 5.96 60.96
C PRO A 67 4.29 6.62 59.66
N LYS A 68 3.40 7.45 59.09
CA LYS A 68 3.64 8.32 57.93
C LYS A 68 4.73 9.36 58.22
N ALA A 69 5.84 9.28 57.49
CA ALA A 69 6.82 10.36 57.39
C ALA A 69 6.38 11.40 56.34
N LYS A 70 6.56 12.69 56.67
CA LYS A 70 6.28 13.86 55.82
C LYS A 70 7.08 13.79 54.49
N PRO A 71 6.53 14.28 53.36
CA PRO A 71 7.24 14.28 52.09
C PRO A 71 8.41 15.29 52.11
N LYS A 72 9.63 14.81 51.83
CA LYS A 72 10.81 15.65 51.59
C LYS A 72 10.66 16.45 50.28
N PRO A 73 11.16 17.70 50.20
CA PRO A 73 11.08 18.52 49.01
C PRO A 73 11.94 17.97 47.86
N LYS A 74 11.40 18.03 46.63
CA LYS A 74 12.07 17.63 45.39
C LYS A 74 13.37 18.44 45.18
N PRO A 75 14.51 17.80 44.87
CA PRO A 75 15.72 18.52 44.49
C PRO A 75 15.53 19.16 43.11
N LYS A 76 15.89 20.45 43.02
CA LYS A 76 15.91 21.25 41.79
C LYS A 76 16.78 20.58 40.73
N ALA A 77 16.23 20.41 39.54
CA ALA A 77 16.94 19.89 38.38
C ALA A 77 18.14 20.78 38.04
N LYS A 78 19.34 20.20 38.09
CA LYS A 78 20.57 20.85 37.60
C LYS A 78 20.45 21.04 36.08
N ALA A 79 20.71 22.26 35.63
CA ALA A 79 20.75 22.63 34.21
C ALA A 79 21.76 21.75 33.47
N LYS A 80 21.32 21.13 32.36
CA LYS A 80 22.20 20.37 31.46
C LYS A 80 23.18 21.34 30.78
N PRO A 81 24.48 21.02 30.69
CA PRO A 81 25.43 21.84 29.96
C PRO A 81 25.09 21.83 28.46
N ARG A 82 25.11 23.04 27.88
CA ARG A 82 24.85 23.35 26.48
C ARG A 82 25.92 22.67 25.61
N ILE A 83 25.54 21.60 24.92
CA ILE A 83 26.37 20.95 23.91
C ILE A 83 26.68 21.97 22.81
N THR A 84 27.93 22.39 22.74
CA THR A 84 28.48 23.18 21.65
C THR A 84 28.37 22.38 20.35
N LYS A 85 27.74 22.97 19.33
CA LYS A 85 27.57 22.38 17.99
C LYS A 85 28.94 21.99 17.42
N ALA A 86 29.24 20.70 17.43
CA ALA A 86 30.35 20.13 16.70
C ALA A 86 30.19 20.46 15.20
N ARG A 87 31.25 21.05 14.65
CA ARG A 87 31.45 21.41 13.25
C ARG A 87 30.98 20.27 12.34
N ALA A 88 29.98 20.54 11.50
CA ALA A 88 29.41 19.57 10.58
C ALA A 88 30.51 18.99 9.68
N LYS A 89 30.73 17.67 9.78
CA LYS A 89 31.61 16.95 8.85
C LYS A 89 31.12 17.19 7.40
N PRO A 90 32.01 17.37 6.42
CA PRO A 90 31.61 17.54 5.03
C PRO A 90 30.77 16.35 4.60
N LYS A 91 29.58 16.62 4.04
CA LYS A 91 28.66 15.60 3.54
C LYS A 91 29.42 14.73 2.52
N PRO A 92 29.41 13.39 2.64
CA PRO A 92 30.06 12.53 1.67
C PRO A 92 29.50 12.83 0.27
N LYS A 93 30.39 13.02 -0.69
CA LYS A 93 30.04 13.22 -2.10
C LYS A 93 29.07 12.11 -2.50
N ALA A 94 27.96 12.48 -3.13
CA ALA A 94 26.92 11.53 -3.50
C ALA A 94 27.56 10.38 -4.30
N PRO A 95 27.24 9.10 -3.99
CA PRO A 95 27.83 7.96 -4.66
C PRO A 95 27.59 8.08 -6.17
N VAL A 96 28.63 7.82 -6.95
CA VAL A 96 28.57 7.81 -8.42
C VAL A 96 27.47 6.84 -8.82
N ARG A 97 26.41 7.37 -9.42
CA ARG A 97 25.21 6.59 -9.73
C ARG A 97 25.46 5.78 -11.00
N ALA A 98 25.14 4.49 -10.95
CA ALA A 98 25.13 3.65 -12.13
C ALA A 98 24.23 4.28 -13.22
N LYS A 99 24.78 4.46 -14.42
CA LYS A 99 24.02 4.97 -15.57
C LYS A 99 23.11 3.85 -16.07
N VAL A 100 21.80 4.00 -15.88
CA VAL A 100 20.80 3.06 -16.42
C VAL A 100 20.69 3.29 -17.93
N LYS A 101 21.23 2.37 -18.73
CA LYS A 101 21.09 2.45 -20.19
C LYS A 101 19.64 2.12 -20.61
N PRO A 102 19.18 2.53 -21.80
CA PRO A 102 17.85 2.17 -22.29
C PRO A 102 17.58 0.67 -22.31
N GLU A 103 18.60 -0.14 -22.60
CA GLU A 103 18.52 -1.61 -22.72
C GLU A 103 18.30 -2.29 -21.36
N ASP A 104 18.80 -1.67 -20.28
CA ASP A 104 18.63 -2.18 -18.92
C ASP A 104 17.26 -1.87 -18.32
N LYS A 105 16.45 -1.03 -18.98
CA LYS A 105 15.13 -0.67 -18.47
C LYS A 105 14.19 -1.86 -18.56
N PRO A 106 13.27 -2.01 -17.60
CA PRO A 106 12.25 -3.05 -17.70
C PRO A 106 11.48 -2.88 -19.01
N PRO A 107 11.21 -3.97 -19.75
CA PRO A 107 10.30 -3.96 -20.88
C PRO A 107 9.02 -3.21 -20.54
N ARG A 108 8.50 -2.42 -21.49
CA ARG A 108 7.24 -1.69 -21.31
C ARG A 108 6.08 -2.65 -21.50
N ARG A 109 5.04 -2.49 -20.67
CA ARG A 109 3.80 -3.24 -20.85
C ARG A 109 3.18 -2.91 -22.22
N PRO A 110 2.64 -3.91 -22.94
CA PRO A 110 1.93 -3.66 -24.18
C PRO A 110 0.63 -2.92 -23.90
N VAL A 111 0.10 -2.31 -24.96
CA VAL A 111 -1.18 -1.62 -24.93
C VAL A 111 -2.35 -2.63 -24.93
N ASN A 112 -3.52 -2.22 -24.43
CA ASN A 112 -4.72 -3.06 -24.44
C ASN A 112 -5.37 -3.10 -25.84
N GLY A 113 -6.39 -3.96 -26.04
CA GLY A 113 -7.05 -4.13 -27.33
C GLY A 113 -7.62 -2.83 -27.92
N TYR A 114 -8.31 -2.03 -27.10
CA TYR A 114 -8.81 -0.72 -27.53
C TYR A 114 -7.68 0.21 -28.00
N LEU A 115 -6.56 0.27 -27.29
CA LEU A 115 -5.43 1.12 -27.66
C LEU A 115 -4.70 0.63 -28.93
N LEU A 116 -4.75 -0.67 -29.25
CA LEU A 116 -4.29 -1.19 -30.54
C LEU A 116 -5.22 -0.70 -31.65
N PHE A 117 -6.53 -0.83 -31.48
CA PHE A 117 -7.51 -0.26 -32.40
C PHE A 117 -7.32 1.25 -32.55
N TYR A 118 -7.13 1.98 -31.45
CA TYR A 118 -6.91 3.42 -31.47
C TYR A 118 -5.65 3.81 -32.27
N GLN A 119 -4.58 3.01 -32.18
CA GLN A 119 -3.39 3.23 -33.00
C GLN A 119 -3.68 3.03 -34.49
N ASP A 120 -4.47 2.02 -34.85
CA ASP A 120 -4.87 1.79 -36.24
C ASP A 120 -5.84 2.85 -36.74
N PHE A 121 -6.76 3.31 -35.89
CA PHE A 121 -7.68 4.42 -36.14
C PHE A 121 -6.95 5.76 -36.34
N LEU A 122 -5.86 6.00 -35.63
CA LEU A 122 -5.05 7.20 -35.83
C LEU A 122 -4.23 7.17 -37.12
N LYS A 123 -3.94 5.99 -37.69
CA LYS A 123 -3.22 5.89 -38.98
C LYS A 123 -4.07 6.34 -40.17
N THR A 124 -5.39 6.27 -40.05
CA THR A 124 -6.32 6.71 -41.11
C THR A 124 -6.59 8.21 -41.08
N ARG A 125 -6.05 8.92 -40.07
CA ARG A 125 -6.30 10.35 -39.84
C ARG A 125 -5.02 11.17 -39.93
N PRO A 126 -5.11 12.46 -40.27
CA PRO A 126 -3.97 13.36 -40.16
C PRO A 126 -3.54 13.49 -38.69
N LYS A 127 -2.27 13.86 -38.49
CA LYS A 127 -1.76 14.15 -37.14
C LYS A 127 -2.53 15.36 -36.59
N SER A 128 -2.89 15.30 -35.31
CA SER A 128 -3.60 16.40 -34.68
C SER A 128 -2.68 17.61 -34.48
N ASP A 129 -3.11 18.79 -34.93
CA ASP A 129 -2.37 20.05 -34.81
C ASP A 129 -2.68 20.76 -33.48
N SER A 130 -3.84 20.49 -32.88
CA SER A 130 -4.28 21.07 -31.60
C SER A 130 -4.67 20.00 -30.58
N ARG A 131 -4.51 20.35 -29.30
CA ARG A 131 -5.01 19.59 -28.14
C ARG A 131 -6.50 19.27 -28.28
N GLN A 132 -7.31 20.20 -28.79
CA GLN A 132 -8.76 20.02 -28.94
C GLN A 132 -9.07 18.93 -29.96
N GLN A 133 -8.40 18.96 -31.11
CA GLN A 133 -8.52 17.96 -32.15
C GLN A 133 -8.09 16.56 -31.66
N SER A 134 -7.03 16.47 -30.85
CA SER A 134 -6.65 15.18 -30.24
C SER A 134 -7.76 14.64 -29.32
N VAL A 135 -8.46 15.51 -28.58
CA VAL A 135 -9.58 15.11 -27.71
C VAL A 135 -10.77 14.64 -28.54
N GLU A 136 -11.06 15.29 -29.67
CA GLU A 136 -12.09 14.86 -30.61
C GLU A 136 -11.79 13.49 -31.21
N TYR A 137 -10.54 13.24 -31.64
CA TYR A 137 -10.13 11.93 -32.15
C TYR A 137 -10.28 10.82 -31.11
N VAL A 138 -10.00 11.09 -29.84
CA VAL A 138 -10.25 10.13 -28.76
C VAL A 138 -11.75 9.86 -28.63
N ARG A 139 -12.60 10.90 -28.64
CA ARG A 139 -14.07 10.74 -28.54
C ARG A 139 -14.63 9.91 -29.68
N GLU A 140 -14.23 10.22 -30.91
CA GLU A 140 -14.65 9.49 -32.10
C GLU A 140 -14.15 8.05 -32.09
N ALA A 141 -12.92 7.80 -31.64
CA ALA A 141 -12.40 6.45 -31.52
C ALA A 141 -13.13 5.62 -30.46
N VAL A 142 -13.54 6.22 -29.34
CA VAL A 142 -14.37 5.54 -28.33
C VAL A 142 -15.71 5.14 -28.95
N GLN A 143 -16.37 6.05 -29.67
CA GLN A 143 -17.63 5.76 -30.35
C GLN A 143 -17.47 4.66 -31.40
N ALA A 144 -16.44 4.75 -32.24
CA ALA A 144 -16.14 3.75 -33.25
C ALA A 144 -15.85 2.38 -32.61
N TRP A 145 -15.09 2.33 -31.52
CA TRP A 145 -14.82 1.08 -30.80
C TRP A 145 -16.10 0.43 -30.27
N HIS A 146 -17.02 1.21 -29.69
CA HIS A 146 -18.29 0.68 -29.21
C HIS A 146 -19.25 0.26 -30.34
N ALA A 147 -19.12 0.88 -31.53
CA ALA A 147 -19.88 0.51 -32.71
C ALA A 147 -19.32 -0.73 -33.44
N LEU A 148 -18.05 -1.11 -33.18
CA LEU A 148 -17.45 -2.31 -33.78
C LEU A 148 -18.19 -3.59 -33.34
N PRO A 149 -18.37 -4.55 -34.26
CA PRO A 149 -18.92 -5.85 -33.89
C PRO A 149 -18.00 -6.56 -32.89
N SER A 150 -18.61 -7.38 -32.02
CA SER A 150 -17.88 -8.10 -30.97
C SER A 150 -16.75 -8.98 -31.52
N THR A 151 -16.88 -9.50 -32.75
CA THR A 151 -15.89 -10.34 -33.42
C THR A 151 -14.60 -9.57 -33.72
N GLU A 152 -14.70 -8.34 -34.22
CA GLU A 152 -13.53 -7.48 -34.49
C GLU A 152 -12.87 -7.00 -33.20
N GLN A 153 -13.68 -6.62 -32.20
CA GLN A 153 -13.16 -6.28 -30.88
C GLN A 153 -12.38 -7.44 -30.27
N GLN A 154 -12.89 -8.67 -30.41
CA GLN A 154 -12.21 -9.88 -29.95
C GLN A 154 -10.90 -10.10 -30.69
N GLY A 155 -10.82 -9.81 -32.00
CA GLY A 155 -9.56 -9.83 -32.75
C GLY A 155 -8.47 -8.94 -32.13
N TYR A 156 -8.82 -7.71 -31.74
CA TYR A 156 -7.88 -6.82 -31.04
C TYR A 156 -7.54 -7.29 -29.63
N GLN A 157 -8.50 -7.86 -28.91
CA GLN A 157 -8.26 -8.44 -27.58
C GLN A 157 -7.29 -9.63 -27.65
N SER A 158 -7.46 -10.52 -28.64
CA SER A 158 -6.57 -11.64 -28.89
C SER A 158 -5.15 -11.18 -29.22
N LYS A 159 -5.00 -10.18 -30.10
CA LYS A 159 -3.69 -9.55 -30.38
C LYS A 159 -3.05 -8.97 -29.12
N ALA A 160 -3.83 -8.25 -28.30
CA ALA A 160 -3.34 -7.69 -27.04
C ALA A 160 -2.92 -8.78 -26.04
N SER A 161 -3.64 -9.91 -26.00
CA SER A 161 -3.29 -11.05 -25.15
C SER A 161 -1.98 -11.71 -25.57
N ALA A 162 -1.76 -11.94 -26.87
CA ALA A 162 -0.51 -12.49 -27.39
C ALA A 162 0.69 -11.57 -27.07
N LEU A 163 0.54 -10.25 -27.28
CA LEU A 163 1.56 -9.27 -26.91
C LEU A 163 1.83 -9.26 -25.39
N LEU A 164 0.81 -9.47 -24.57
CA LEU A 164 0.95 -9.57 -23.11
C LEU A 164 1.77 -10.81 -22.73
N ASP A 165 1.56 -11.93 -23.40
CA ASP A 165 2.28 -13.17 -23.13
C ASP A 165 3.75 -13.07 -23.55
N GLU A 166 4.03 -12.53 -24.74
CA GLU A 166 5.40 -12.18 -25.13
C GLU A 166 6.07 -11.24 -24.12
N TYR A 167 5.33 -10.24 -23.65
CA TYR A 167 5.83 -9.31 -22.64
C TYR A 167 6.17 -10.02 -21.34
N LYS A 168 5.35 -10.99 -20.88
CA LYS A 168 5.63 -11.76 -19.66
C LYS A 168 6.95 -12.52 -19.80
N GLU A 169 7.20 -13.15 -20.95
CA GLU A 169 8.43 -13.88 -21.21
C GLU A 169 9.65 -12.94 -21.30
N LYS A 170 9.55 -11.87 -22.09
CA LYS A 170 10.59 -10.82 -22.17
C LYS A 170 10.91 -10.22 -20.79
N PHE A 171 9.89 -10.01 -19.96
CA PHE A 171 10.04 -9.47 -18.60
C PHE A 171 10.64 -10.48 -17.62
N LYS A 172 10.32 -11.77 -17.75
CA LYS A 172 10.96 -12.85 -16.98
C LYS A 172 12.44 -12.94 -17.34
N ALA A 173 12.78 -12.98 -18.62
CA ALA A 173 14.16 -13.00 -19.11
C ALA A 173 14.95 -11.78 -18.61
N TRP A 174 14.38 -10.57 -18.75
CA TRP A 174 14.99 -9.33 -18.25
C TRP A 174 15.25 -9.36 -16.73
N LYS A 175 14.35 -9.93 -15.92
CA LYS A 175 14.57 -10.06 -14.47
C LYS A 175 15.78 -10.93 -14.14
N ILE A 176 16.06 -11.94 -14.96
CA ILE A 176 17.20 -12.83 -14.77
C ILE A 176 18.48 -12.09 -15.18
N SER A 177 18.51 -11.50 -16.38
CA SER A 177 19.71 -10.89 -16.96
C SER A 177 20.15 -9.55 -16.35
N VAL A 178 19.24 -8.74 -15.80
CA VAL A 178 19.57 -7.36 -15.36
C VAL A 178 20.66 -7.30 -14.29
N ASN A 179 21.67 -6.44 -14.42
CA ASN A 179 22.71 -6.30 -13.38
C ASN A 179 22.10 -5.86 -12.03
N PRO A 180 22.48 -6.47 -10.89
CA PRO A 180 22.00 -6.09 -9.56
C PRO A 180 22.14 -4.59 -9.25
N GLU A 181 23.25 -3.93 -9.62
CA GLU A 181 23.48 -2.52 -9.38
C GLU A 181 22.48 -1.64 -10.14
N VAL A 182 22.29 -1.94 -11.43
CA VAL A 182 21.32 -1.24 -12.27
C VAL A 182 19.90 -1.41 -11.72
N LEU A 183 19.56 -2.60 -11.24
CA LEU A 183 18.27 -2.86 -10.60
C LEU A 183 18.08 -2.04 -9.31
N THR A 184 19.15 -1.79 -8.52
CA THR A 184 19.04 -0.91 -7.34
C THR A 184 18.70 0.53 -7.74
N GLU A 185 19.34 1.05 -8.78
CA GLU A 185 19.08 2.41 -9.27
C GLU A 185 17.68 2.51 -9.89
N ILE A 186 17.24 1.52 -10.67
CA ILE A 186 15.86 1.43 -11.18
C ILE A 186 14.86 1.46 -10.02
N ASN A 187 15.09 0.67 -8.97
CA ASN A 187 14.23 0.63 -7.80
C ASN A 187 14.22 1.94 -7.01
N ARG A 188 15.35 2.63 -6.92
CA ARG A 188 15.44 3.98 -6.34
C ARG A 188 14.56 4.95 -7.12
N ARG A 189 14.67 4.96 -8.46
CA ARG A 189 13.83 5.80 -9.34
C ARG A 189 12.34 5.46 -9.21
N ARG A 190 12.00 4.17 -9.10
CA ARG A 190 10.62 3.70 -8.85
C ARG A 190 10.09 4.20 -7.52
N LYS A 191 10.89 4.13 -6.44
CA LYS A 191 10.51 4.63 -5.11
C LYS A 191 10.19 6.12 -5.14
N VAL A 192 10.98 6.94 -5.83
CA VAL A 192 10.71 8.39 -5.99
C VAL A 192 9.39 8.64 -6.72
N ARG A 193 9.02 7.78 -7.67
CA ARG A 193 7.73 7.81 -8.37
C ARG A 193 6.57 7.20 -7.57
N GLY A 194 6.79 6.76 -6.33
CA GLY A 194 5.78 6.04 -5.53
C GLY A 194 5.49 4.61 -6.02
N LEU A 195 6.30 4.05 -6.91
CA LEU A 195 6.15 2.70 -7.44
C LEU A 195 6.88 1.67 -6.57
N GLY A 196 6.28 0.48 -6.44
CA GLY A 196 6.87 -0.64 -5.71
C GLY A 196 8.20 -1.16 -6.30
N LYS A 197 9.01 -1.77 -5.42
CA LYS A 197 10.33 -2.35 -5.76
C LYS A 197 10.18 -3.61 -6.61
N ILE A 198 10.95 -3.70 -7.70
CA ILE A 198 11.18 -4.91 -8.47
C ILE A 198 12.20 -5.78 -7.73
N ARG A 199 11.80 -7.00 -7.38
CA ARG A 199 12.66 -8.00 -6.73
C ARG A 199 13.02 -9.09 -7.73
N LYS A 200 14.30 -9.49 -7.75
CA LYS A 200 14.70 -10.76 -8.38
C LYS A 200 14.29 -11.90 -7.47
N LYS A 201 13.80 -12.99 -8.07
CA LYS A 201 13.69 -14.25 -7.33
C LYS A 201 15.09 -14.80 -7.13
N ALA A 202 15.40 -15.30 -5.95
CA ALA A 202 16.63 -16.05 -5.74
C ALA A 202 16.57 -17.30 -6.64
N PRO A 203 17.68 -17.70 -7.29
CA PRO A 203 17.73 -18.92 -8.10
C PRO A 203 17.28 -20.15 -7.29
N ILE A 204 17.77 -20.24 -6.06
CA ILE A 204 17.39 -21.28 -5.11
C ILE A 204 16.57 -20.65 -3.98
N PRO A 205 15.26 -20.94 -3.87
CA PRO A 205 14.44 -20.42 -2.80
C PRO A 205 14.90 -20.99 -1.45
N ARG A 206 14.81 -20.17 -0.40
CA ARG A 206 15.09 -20.65 0.96
C ARG A 206 14.06 -21.70 1.37
N PRO A 207 14.49 -22.79 2.04
CA PRO A 207 13.55 -23.79 2.54
C PRO A 207 12.66 -23.20 3.62
N ALA A 208 11.44 -23.75 3.72
CA ALA A 208 10.48 -23.36 4.75
C ALA A 208 11.02 -23.74 6.14
N ASN A 209 10.98 -22.79 7.07
CA ASN A 209 11.37 -23.02 8.46
C ASN A 209 10.42 -23.99 9.16
N ALA A 210 10.83 -24.50 10.33
CA ALA A 210 10.06 -25.47 11.10
C ALA A 210 8.61 -25.02 11.36
N TRP A 211 8.41 -23.75 11.74
CA TRP A 211 7.10 -23.14 11.93
C TRP A 211 6.23 -23.18 10.66
N PHE A 212 6.76 -22.85 9.49
CA PHE A 212 6.00 -22.90 8.23
C PHE A 212 5.64 -24.33 7.80
N ARG A 213 6.43 -25.33 8.20
CA ARG A 213 6.10 -26.74 8.00
C ARG A 213 4.95 -27.17 8.90
N PHE A 214 5.01 -26.81 10.18
CA PHE A 214 3.89 -27.01 11.11
C PHE A 214 2.62 -26.28 10.64
N LEU A 215 2.73 -25.02 10.22
CA LEU A 215 1.64 -24.24 9.65
C LEU A 215 1.02 -24.91 8.41
N LYS A 216 1.78 -25.70 7.65
CA LYS A 216 1.25 -26.45 6.51
C LYS A 216 0.24 -27.48 7.00
N GLU A 217 0.60 -28.29 8.00
CA GLU A 217 -0.29 -29.28 8.62
C GLU A 217 -1.49 -28.61 9.30
N VAL A 218 -1.31 -27.46 9.96
CA VAL A 218 -2.42 -26.73 10.58
C VAL A 218 -3.39 -26.16 9.52
N ARG A 219 -2.88 -25.72 8.37
CA ARG A 219 -3.73 -25.26 7.25
C ARG A 219 -4.49 -26.41 6.58
N GLU A 220 -3.94 -27.62 6.60
CA GLU A 220 -4.64 -28.82 6.15
C GLU A 220 -5.79 -29.17 7.10
N ARG A 221 -5.59 -29.04 8.43
CA ARG A 221 -6.66 -29.16 9.44
C ARG A 221 -7.72 -28.05 9.35
N HIS A 222 -7.29 -26.83 9.02
CA HIS A 222 -8.12 -25.64 8.96
C HIS A 222 -8.05 -25.02 7.57
N PRO A 223 -8.83 -25.54 6.60
CA PRO A 223 -8.88 -24.98 5.25
C PRO A 223 -9.47 -23.56 5.26
N VAL A 224 -9.30 -22.82 4.17
CA VAL A 224 -9.79 -21.43 4.05
C VAL A 224 -11.28 -21.29 4.36
N SER A 225 -12.08 -22.31 4.04
CA SER A 225 -13.52 -22.38 4.35
C SER A 225 -13.84 -22.37 5.85
N SER A 226 -12.91 -22.76 6.71
CA SER A 226 -13.08 -22.75 8.17
C SER A 226 -12.86 -21.39 8.81
N THR A 227 -12.51 -20.37 8.02
CA THR A 227 -12.27 -19.01 8.53
C THR A 227 -13.58 -18.40 9.05
N PRO A 228 -13.62 -17.91 10.30
CA PRO A 228 -14.76 -17.17 10.82
C PRO A 228 -15.09 -15.93 9.97
N LEU A 229 -16.37 -15.59 9.87
CA LEU A 229 -16.84 -14.42 9.13
C LEU A 229 -16.21 -13.13 9.67
N GLY A 230 -15.77 -12.26 8.77
CA GLY A 230 -15.10 -11.00 9.11
C GLY A 230 -13.61 -11.12 9.46
N GLN A 231 -13.07 -12.34 9.55
CA GLN A 231 -11.63 -12.56 9.75
C GLN A 231 -10.91 -12.84 8.43
N ARG A 232 -9.64 -12.44 8.34
CA ARG A 232 -8.77 -12.77 7.20
C ARG A 232 -8.04 -14.07 7.52
N TYR A 233 -8.19 -15.08 6.66
CA TYR A 233 -7.63 -16.42 6.87
C TYR A 233 -6.16 -16.43 7.35
N PRO A 234 -5.20 -15.72 6.72
CA PRO A 234 -3.81 -15.77 7.17
C PRO A 234 -3.58 -15.23 8.59
N ILE A 235 -4.41 -14.29 9.03
CA ILE A 235 -4.32 -13.71 10.38
C ILE A 235 -4.90 -14.70 11.39
N TRP A 236 -6.10 -15.20 11.10
CA TRP A 236 -6.80 -16.14 11.97
C TRP A 236 -6.01 -17.45 12.15
N ILE A 237 -5.55 -18.08 11.07
CA ILE A 237 -4.80 -19.35 11.15
C ILE A 237 -3.49 -19.20 11.93
N THR A 238 -2.85 -18.03 11.85
CA THR A 238 -1.63 -17.76 12.62
C THR A 238 -1.97 -17.59 14.10
N ALA A 239 -3.08 -16.91 14.42
CA ALA A 239 -3.54 -16.71 15.79
C ALA A 239 -3.96 -18.03 16.47
N THR A 240 -4.53 -18.97 15.72
CA THR A 240 -4.89 -20.31 16.24
C THR A 240 -3.68 -21.23 16.36
N ALA A 241 -2.80 -21.24 15.35
CA ALA A 241 -1.64 -22.14 15.32
C ALA A 241 -0.53 -21.74 16.31
N HIS A 242 -0.40 -20.45 16.64
CA HIS A 242 0.73 -19.97 17.42
C HIS A 242 0.72 -20.48 18.88
N PRO A 243 -0.42 -20.46 19.62
CA PRO A 243 -0.51 -21.10 20.93
C PRO A 243 -0.17 -22.59 20.90
N GLU A 244 -0.67 -23.34 19.90
CA GLU A 244 -0.36 -24.76 19.71
C GLU A 244 1.16 -24.96 19.60
N TRP A 245 1.83 -24.20 18.74
CA TRP A 245 3.28 -24.29 18.58
C TRP A 245 4.07 -23.92 19.83
N LEU A 246 3.61 -22.93 20.61
CA LEU A 246 4.26 -22.61 21.88
C LEU A 246 4.12 -23.75 22.89
N ALA A 247 2.96 -24.40 22.94
CA ALA A 247 2.67 -25.52 23.84
C ALA A 247 3.43 -26.81 23.48
N MET A 248 3.84 -26.99 22.22
CA MET A 248 4.59 -28.18 21.80
C MET A 248 5.94 -28.30 22.51
N SER A 249 6.25 -29.52 22.93
CA SER A 249 7.54 -29.93 23.48
C SER A 249 8.67 -29.84 22.44
N ALA A 250 9.91 -29.91 22.90
CA ALA A 250 11.08 -29.96 22.02
C ALA A 250 11.07 -31.20 21.10
N ALA A 251 10.60 -32.35 21.60
CA ALA A 251 10.49 -33.58 20.82
C ALA A 251 9.46 -33.47 19.69
N GLU A 252 8.30 -32.85 19.95
CA GLU A 252 7.28 -32.64 18.90
C GLU A 252 7.75 -31.62 17.86
N LYS A 253 8.50 -30.60 18.29
CA LYS A 253 9.14 -29.63 17.40
C LYS A 253 10.25 -30.27 16.56
N ALA A 254 10.93 -31.30 17.06
CA ALA A 254 11.99 -32.03 16.37
C ALA A 254 11.53 -32.53 14.99
N LYS A 255 10.28 -33.01 14.90
CA LYS A 255 9.62 -33.43 13.66
C LYS A 255 9.72 -32.38 12.53
N TYR A 256 9.72 -31.08 12.87
CA TYR A 256 9.79 -29.98 11.90
C TYR A 256 11.17 -29.32 11.83
N THR A 257 11.94 -29.32 12.91
CA THR A 257 13.27 -28.71 12.94
C THR A 257 14.30 -29.55 12.21
N GLU A 258 14.32 -30.88 12.38
CA GLU A 258 15.31 -31.75 11.73
C GLU A 258 15.19 -31.71 10.19
N PRO A 259 13.99 -31.83 9.58
CA PRO A 259 13.88 -31.69 8.12
C PRO A 259 14.24 -30.27 7.64
N TYR A 260 13.94 -29.25 8.44
CA TYR A 260 14.33 -27.88 8.10
C TYR A 260 15.86 -27.72 8.11
N GLU A 261 16.55 -28.24 9.11
CA GLU A 261 18.00 -28.17 9.22
C GLU A 261 18.69 -28.92 8.08
N ARG A 262 18.20 -30.12 7.75
CA ARG A 262 18.65 -30.89 6.58
C ARG A 262 18.49 -30.09 5.29
N ASP A 263 17.31 -29.56 5.03
CA ASP A 263 17.03 -28.80 3.82
C ASP A 263 17.80 -27.47 3.78
N LEU A 264 18.05 -26.86 4.95
CA LEU A 264 18.85 -25.65 5.08
C LEU A 264 20.33 -25.92 4.80
N ALA A 265 20.86 -27.05 5.25
CA ALA A 265 22.22 -27.48 4.94
C ALA A 265 22.38 -27.72 3.44
N ALA A 266 21.46 -28.47 2.82
CA ALA A 266 21.43 -28.68 1.37
C ALA A 266 21.32 -27.36 0.60
N TRP A 267 20.42 -26.46 1.02
CA TRP A 267 20.28 -25.14 0.41
C TRP A 267 21.57 -24.30 0.49
N ARG A 268 22.29 -24.37 1.61
CA ARG A 268 23.59 -23.67 1.76
C ARG A 268 24.65 -24.24 0.83
N GLN A 269 24.72 -25.56 0.67
CA GLN A 269 25.64 -26.21 -0.26
C GLN A 269 25.35 -25.80 -1.70
N GLN A 270 24.09 -25.93 -2.14
CA GLN A 270 23.70 -25.51 -3.49
C GLN A 270 23.94 -24.00 -3.74
N CYS A 271 23.73 -23.15 -2.72
CA CYS A 271 24.04 -21.72 -2.82
C CYS A 271 25.55 -21.43 -2.86
N ALA A 272 26.39 -22.31 -2.31
CA ALA A 272 27.85 -22.20 -2.39
C ALA A 272 28.34 -22.64 -3.78
N GLU A 273 27.81 -23.75 -4.30
CA GLU A 273 28.10 -24.25 -5.65
C GLU A 273 27.76 -23.22 -6.74
N LEU A 274 26.62 -22.51 -6.62
CA LEU A 274 26.27 -21.45 -7.57
C LEU A 274 27.15 -20.20 -7.51
N LYS A 275 27.97 -20.05 -6.48
CA LYS A 275 28.85 -18.89 -6.30
C LYS A 275 30.31 -19.19 -6.66
N ALA A 276 30.69 -20.47 -6.62
CA ALA A 276 31.99 -20.95 -7.10
C ALA A 276 32.04 -20.84 -8.63
#